data_AF-A0A844GB69-F1
#
_entry.id   AF-A0A844GB69-F1
#
_cell.length_a   1.000
_cell.length_b   1.000
_cell.length_c   1.000
_cell.angle_alpha   90.00
_cell.angle_beta   90.00
_cell.angle_gamma   90.00
#
_symmetry.space_group_name_H-M   'P 1'
#
loop_
_entity.id
_entity.type
_entity.pdbx_description
1 polymer ?
#
loop_
_entity_poly.entity_id
_entity_poly.type
_entity_poly.pdbx_seq_one_letter_code
_entity_poly.pdbx_strand_id
1 'polypeptide(L)'
;MDKLDYLIYCLKQRGIYILSDLYVSRELEAGEIPEFPGKKLWQENFKPLLFVLDSVLENWKKFSLNWLNHVNPYTGYALKDEPALISLSLVNESSLTRYYNRMPEVEAIYLRKFEEWKKRHGRQSAKPVADDPLFAQFLQEIYGARYAEMKQFLRDNGVERMFSDQNFLSSPLLTAMRSQYDFVENHFYWDHPSFQGGWWKFPAKHHNLSSIRHHGAAPGVLFSSRIYGKPFMVTEFDYAGPNMHRAEGGVLTGGYAALQDWDGLFQYAHLTVKTDLGKTRGFHFDSTLDPMKELSLRIARALFCEGGVESAKQKFVIVRRSQERFTLRDADCAQINRLGLMAQVGNAFLDDGATLPGGSAAAIELTPGAGAECSLPCFRAGEKLLDEILRAKLLRPGQYRKNEFYQDQAGQLTLAPEKGIVRAVSPACCALILPPGNRDKAGILQVDNRIGRAVFAAIAADGRQLTESERILILHLTDALPDGTRFGDGNRVTLDAWGRLPMLAACGEAQISLTLPPGKDTRLFAVDLSGRRMAEIPVRQQENGMVSFPAKVFMPSGEVAFAYELIRN
;
A
#
# COMPACT_ATOMS: atom_id res chain seq x y z
N MET A 1 6.12 13.68 -25.41
CA MET A 1 4.67 13.90 -25.23
C MET A 1 3.86 12.85 -25.98
N ASP A 2 3.97 12.72 -27.30
CA ASP A 2 3.18 11.76 -28.11
C ASP A 2 2.99 10.34 -27.52
N LYS A 3 4.05 9.66 -27.03
CA LYS A 3 3.91 8.33 -26.40
C LYS A 3 3.04 8.32 -25.13
N LEU A 4 3.10 9.38 -24.33
CA LEU A 4 2.26 9.54 -23.14
C LEU A 4 0.82 9.84 -23.57
N ASP A 5 0.64 10.70 -24.58
CA ASP A 5 -0.68 11.02 -25.13
C ASP A 5 -1.38 9.76 -25.66
N TYR A 6 -0.66 8.94 -26.42
CA TYR A 6 -1.16 7.66 -26.93
C TYR A 6 -1.45 6.64 -25.82
N LEU A 7 -0.63 6.61 -24.76
CA LEU A 7 -0.90 5.77 -23.58
C LEU A 7 -2.20 6.19 -22.89
N ILE A 8 -2.40 7.49 -22.62
CA ILE A 8 -3.62 8.03 -22.02
C ILE A 8 -4.84 7.65 -22.87
N TYR A 9 -4.75 7.82 -24.19
CA TYR A 9 -5.79 7.38 -25.12
C TYR A 9 -6.09 5.88 -24.97
N CYS A 10 -5.07 5.03 -24.95
CA CYS A 10 -5.25 3.58 -24.84
C CYS A 10 -5.85 3.13 -23.50
N LEU A 11 -5.50 3.80 -22.40
CA LEU A 11 -6.07 3.58 -21.07
C LEU A 11 -7.56 3.97 -21.06
N LYS A 12 -7.88 5.16 -21.58
CA LYS A 12 -9.26 5.64 -21.72
C LYS A 12 -10.14 4.69 -22.53
N GLN A 13 -9.66 4.19 -23.67
CA GLN A 13 -10.40 3.21 -24.49
C GLN A 13 -10.71 1.90 -23.76
N ARG A 14 -10.03 1.61 -22.64
CA ARG A 14 -10.22 0.43 -21.80
C ARG A 14 -10.93 0.74 -20.49
N GLY A 15 -11.40 1.97 -20.29
CA GLY A 15 -12.02 2.41 -19.04
C GLY A 15 -11.05 2.47 -17.86
N ILE A 16 -9.75 2.65 -18.12
CA ILE A 16 -8.73 2.77 -17.09
C ILE A 16 -8.50 4.25 -16.79
N TYR A 17 -8.74 4.64 -15.53
CA TYR A 17 -8.54 5.98 -15.00
C TYR A 17 -7.09 6.21 -14.57
N ILE A 18 -6.70 7.49 -14.48
CA ILE A 18 -5.33 7.95 -14.26
C ILE A 18 -5.32 8.91 -13.07
N LEU A 19 -4.33 8.73 -12.20
CA LEU A 19 -3.92 9.68 -11.19
C LEU A 19 -2.51 10.15 -11.54
N SER A 20 -2.12 11.34 -11.10
CA SER A 20 -0.76 11.80 -11.37
C SER A 20 -0.25 12.84 -10.39
N ASP A 21 1.07 13.00 -10.35
CA ASP A 21 1.73 14.05 -9.59
C ASP A 21 2.16 15.22 -10.48
N LEU A 22 2.05 16.44 -9.97
CA LEU A 22 2.59 17.62 -10.65
C LEU A 22 4.11 17.80 -10.42
N TYR A 23 4.69 17.06 -9.47
CA TYR A 23 6.13 16.92 -9.33
C TYR A 23 6.52 15.60 -8.65
N VAL A 24 7.44 14.84 -9.26
CA VAL A 24 7.99 13.60 -8.68
C VAL A 24 9.51 13.71 -8.49
N SER A 25 10.24 13.79 -9.60
CA SER A 25 11.69 13.62 -9.65
C SER A 25 12.38 14.38 -10.79
N ARG A 26 11.68 15.32 -11.44
CA ARG A 26 12.23 16.09 -12.55
C ARG A 26 13.47 16.87 -12.06
N GLU A 27 14.61 16.60 -12.69
CA GLU A 27 15.83 17.39 -12.49
C GLU A 27 15.73 18.71 -13.25
N LEU A 28 16.03 19.81 -12.57
CA LEU A 28 16.15 21.15 -13.15
C LEU A 28 17.54 21.35 -13.74
N GLU A 29 17.63 22.15 -14.79
CA GLU A 29 18.92 22.59 -15.32
C GLU A 29 19.53 23.72 -14.45
N ALA A 30 20.86 23.83 -14.47
CA ALA A 30 21.55 24.89 -13.75
C ALA A 30 21.10 26.27 -14.26
N GLY A 31 20.83 27.20 -13.34
CA GLY A 31 20.36 28.55 -13.66
C GLY A 31 18.84 28.70 -13.73
N GLU A 32 18.06 27.60 -13.70
CA GLU A 32 16.59 27.71 -13.65
C GLU A 32 16.08 28.33 -12.34
N ILE A 33 16.86 28.25 -11.26
CA ILE A 33 16.56 28.83 -9.95
C ILE A 33 17.65 29.86 -9.59
N PRO A 34 17.35 31.17 -9.54
CA PRO A 34 18.34 32.23 -9.35
C PRO A 34 19.15 32.13 -8.05
N GLU A 35 18.57 31.61 -6.98
CA GLU A 35 19.24 31.40 -5.69
C GLU A 35 20.30 30.28 -5.75
N PHE A 36 20.25 29.43 -6.77
CA PHE A 36 21.14 28.30 -6.98
C PHE A 36 21.65 28.22 -8.43
N PRO A 37 22.32 29.28 -8.94
CA PRO A 37 22.58 29.43 -10.37
C PRO A 37 23.52 28.36 -10.94
N GLY A 38 24.38 27.77 -10.10
CA GLY A 38 25.31 26.71 -10.48
C GLY A 38 24.85 25.29 -10.12
N LYS A 39 23.62 25.09 -9.62
CA LYS A 39 23.14 23.76 -9.18
C LYS A 39 21.95 23.30 -10.00
N LYS A 40 21.93 22.00 -10.26
CA LYS A 40 20.73 21.27 -10.69
C LYS A 40 19.93 20.88 -9.46
N LEU A 41 18.65 21.23 -9.44
CA LEU A 41 17.75 20.85 -8.35
C LEU A 41 16.99 19.57 -8.72
N TRP A 42 16.82 18.68 -7.76
CA TRP A 42 16.20 17.37 -7.86
C TRP A 42 15.55 17.05 -6.51
N GLN A 43 14.47 16.25 -6.48
CA GLN A 43 13.77 15.70 -5.29
C GLN A 43 14.20 16.26 -3.91
N GLU A 44 15.34 15.80 -3.37
CA GLU A 44 15.87 16.11 -2.04
C GLU A 44 16.05 17.61 -1.76
N ASN A 45 16.31 18.45 -2.78
CA ASN A 45 16.39 19.90 -2.62
C ASN A 45 15.19 20.64 -3.21
N PHE A 46 14.63 20.20 -4.34
CA PHE A 46 13.48 20.87 -4.96
C PHE A 46 12.25 20.82 -4.04
N LYS A 47 11.91 19.63 -3.52
CA LYS A 47 10.69 19.43 -2.72
C LYS A 47 10.64 20.37 -1.51
N PRO A 48 11.67 20.44 -0.63
CA PRO A 48 11.63 21.38 0.49
C PRO A 48 11.70 22.84 0.02
N LEU A 49 12.50 23.17 -1.00
CA LEU A 49 12.64 24.56 -1.47
C LEU A 49 11.34 25.14 -2.05
N LEU A 50 10.46 24.30 -2.62
CA LEU A 50 9.15 24.70 -3.12
C LEU A 50 8.29 25.41 -2.07
N PHE A 51 8.48 25.09 -0.79
CA PHE A 51 7.73 25.67 0.32
C PHE A 51 8.31 26.96 0.87
N VAL A 52 9.52 27.34 0.45
CA VAL A 52 10.27 28.46 1.06
C VAL A 52 10.81 29.48 0.07
N LEU A 53 10.86 29.17 -1.23
CA LEU A 53 11.32 30.06 -2.31
C LEU A 53 10.24 30.24 -3.38
N ASP A 54 10.03 31.48 -3.80
CA ASP A 54 9.03 31.82 -4.83
C ASP A 54 9.51 31.43 -6.22
N SER A 55 10.81 31.52 -6.51
CA SER A 55 11.39 31.07 -7.78
C SER A 55 11.12 29.59 -8.08
N VAL A 56 11.16 28.73 -7.05
CA VAL A 56 10.86 27.30 -7.17
C VAL A 56 9.37 27.07 -7.37
N LEU A 57 8.51 27.84 -6.70
CA LEU A 57 7.08 27.81 -6.94
C LEU A 57 6.71 28.26 -8.35
N GLU A 58 7.28 29.35 -8.85
CA GLU A 58 7.03 29.81 -10.22
C GLU A 58 7.51 28.78 -11.26
N ASN A 59 8.60 28.07 -10.99
CA ASN A 59 9.04 26.95 -11.81
C ASN A 59 7.99 25.81 -11.82
N TRP A 60 7.48 25.43 -10.64
CA TRP A 60 6.42 24.44 -10.51
C TRP A 60 5.13 24.89 -11.22
N LYS A 61 4.66 26.13 -11.00
CA LYS A 61 3.47 26.72 -11.62
C LYS A 61 3.56 26.66 -13.15
N LYS A 62 4.71 27.08 -13.71
CA LYS A 62 4.97 27.04 -15.16
C LYS A 62 4.93 25.60 -15.70
N PHE A 63 5.58 24.66 -15.03
CA PHE A 63 5.55 23.25 -15.43
C PHE A 63 4.12 22.70 -15.41
N SER A 64 3.41 22.90 -14.30
CA SER A 64 2.04 22.42 -14.08
C SER A 64 1.10 22.92 -15.17
N LEU A 65 1.10 24.21 -15.50
CA LEU A 65 0.21 24.73 -16.55
C LEU A 65 0.61 24.29 -17.95
N ASN A 66 1.91 24.18 -18.25
CA ASN A 66 2.36 23.68 -19.55
C ASN A 66 1.86 22.25 -19.78
N TRP A 67 1.91 21.41 -18.75
CA TRP A 67 1.48 20.03 -18.86
C TRP A 67 -0.05 19.89 -18.83
N LEU A 68 -0.73 20.58 -17.92
CA LEU A 68 -2.18 20.49 -17.76
C LEU A 68 -2.97 21.11 -18.93
N ASN A 69 -2.43 22.13 -19.60
CA ASN A 69 -3.04 22.72 -20.79
C ASN A 69 -2.59 22.05 -22.11
N HIS A 70 -1.69 21.06 -22.06
CA HIS A 70 -1.32 20.29 -23.25
C HIS A 70 -2.54 19.52 -23.76
N VAL A 71 -2.90 19.74 -25.03
CA VAL A 71 -3.99 19.03 -25.70
C VAL A 71 -3.46 17.71 -26.25
N ASN A 72 -4.01 16.60 -25.75
CA ASN A 72 -3.71 15.28 -26.26
C ASN A 72 -4.32 15.13 -27.66
N PRO A 73 -3.52 14.95 -28.73
CA PRO A 73 -4.04 14.88 -30.11
C PRO A 73 -4.91 13.65 -30.39
N TYR A 74 -4.82 12.59 -29.56
CA TYR A 74 -5.60 11.36 -29.72
C TYR A 74 -6.96 11.43 -29.01
N THR A 75 -7.09 12.23 -27.94
CA THR A 75 -8.36 12.38 -27.20
C THR A 75 -9.06 13.71 -27.45
N GLY A 76 -8.35 14.73 -27.94
CA GLY A 76 -8.86 16.08 -28.17
C GLY A 76 -9.03 16.93 -26.91
N TYR A 77 -8.68 16.40 -25.73
CA TYR A 77 -8.78 17.12 -24.45
C TYR A 77 -7.44 17.73 -24.06
N ALA A 78 -7.47 18.93 -23.47
CA ALA A 78 -6.39 19.35 -22.58
C ALA A 78 -6.34 18.39 -21.39
N LEU A 79 -5.15 18.08 -20.87
CA LEU A 79 -5.02 17.08 -19.81
C LEU A 79 -5.86 17.41 -18.57
N LYS A 80 -6.00 18.69 -18.20
CA LYS A 80 -6.89 19.11 -17.09
C LYS A 80 -8.36 18.74 -17.32
N ASP A 81 -8.80 18.71 -18.57
CA ASP A 81 -10.17 18.44 -19.01
C ASP A 81 -10.39 16.96 -19.33
N GLU A 82 -9.33 16.14 -19.34
CA GLU A 82 -9.41 14.72 -19.67
C GLU A 82 -10.25 13.95 -18.62
N PRO A 83 -11.41 13.38 -18.97
CA PRO A 83 -12.26 12.66 -18.02
C PRO A 83 -11.59 11.42 -17.40
N ALA A 84 -10.57 10.85 -18.06
CA ALA A 84 -9.80 9.76 -17.47
C ALA A 84 -8.86 10.21 -16.32
N LEU A 85 -8.51 11.50 -16.21
CA LEU A 85 -7.73 12.02 -15.09
C LEU A 85 -8.66 12.29 -13.90
N ILE A 86 -8.48 11.55 -12.79
CA ILE A 86 -9.41 11.63 -11.64
C ILE A 86 -8.86 12.45 -10.47
N SER A 87 -7.55 12.53 -10.30
CA SER A 87 -6.92 13.31 -9.23
C SER A 87 -5.49 13.73 -9.56
N LEU A 88 -5.02 14.73 -8.81
CA LEU A 88 -3.67 15.24 -8.87
C LEU A 88 -3.07 15.35 -7.47
N SER A 89 -1.93 14.70 -7.26
CA SER A 89 -1.04 15.01 -6.14
C SER A 89 -0.18 16.21 -6.54
N LEU A 90 -0.12 17.25 -5.71
CA LEU A 90 0.63 18.45 -6.10
C LEU A 90 2.12 18.17 -6.14
N VAL A 91 2.61 17.34 -5.22
CA VAL A 91 4.01 16.95 -5.09
C VAL A 91 4.07 15.56 -4.49
N ASN A 92 4.66 14.61 -5.21
CA ASN A 92 4.89 13.28 -4.68
C ASN A 92 5.77 13.36 -3.44
N GLU A 93 5.38 12.68 -2.37
CA GLU A 93 6.12 12.52 -1.12
C GLU A 93 6.73 13.83 -0.62
N SER A 94 5.94 14.87 -0.37
CA SER A 94 6.45 16.22 -0.06
C SER A 94 6.64 16.53 1.43
N SER A 95 6.57 15.51 2.30
CA SER A 95 6.62 15.66 3.76
C SER A 95 7.85 16.42 4.23
N LEU A 96 7.69 17.68 4.65
CA LEU A 96 8.81 18.53 5.10
C LEU A 96 9.57 17.93 6.27
N THR A 97 8.88 17.17 7.13
CA THR A 97 9.45 16.41 8.25
C THR A 97 10.58 15.46 7.81
N ARG A 98 10.60 15.07 6.53
CA ARG A 98 11.65 14.24 5.94
C ARG A 98 12.73 15.03 5.21
N TYR A 99 12.38 16.16 4.57
CA TYR A 99 13.24 16.80 3.57
C TYR A 99 13.93 18.09 4.01
N TYR A 100 13.40 18.81 5.02
CA TYR A 100 13.86 20.18 5.32
C TYR A 100 15.37 20.28 5.65
N ASN A 101 15.95 19.23 6.21
CA ASN A 101 17.35 19.17 6.67
C ASN A 101 18.23 18.20 5.88
N ARG A 102 17.79 17.73 4.71
CA ARG A 102 18.57 16.77 3.92
C ARG A 102 19.84 17.39 3.35
N MET A 103 19.85 18.70 3.11
CA MET A 103 20.97 19.46 2.57
C MET A 103 21.27 20.69 3.44
N PRO A 104 22.54 20.97 3.81
CA PRO A 104 22.89 22.07 4.70
C PRO A 104 22.40 23.45 4.22
N GLU A 105 22.47 23.72 2.92
CA GLU A 105 22.02 24.99 2.35
C GLU A 105 20.50 25.17 2.41
N VAL A 106 19.73 24.08 2.33
CA VAL A 106 18.26 24.09 2.46
C VAL A 106 17.90 24.26 3.94
N GLU A 107 18.55 23.50 4.82
CA GLU A 107 18.35 23.58 6.27
C GLU A 107 18.56 25.01 6.77
N ALA A 108 19.64 25.67 6.33
CA ALA A 108 19.93 27.05 6.70
C ALA A 108 18.80 28.04 6.34
N ILE A 109 18.05 27.81 5.25
CA ILE A 109 16.89 28.63 4.87
C ILE A 109 15.76 28.41 5.88
N TYR A 110 15.46 27.15 6.21
CA TYR A 110 14.43 26.82 7.20
C TYR A 110 14.75 27.38 8.57
N LEU A 111 15.99 27.27 9.03
CA LEU A 111 16.42 27.82 10.32
C LEU A 111 16.28 29.34 10.37
N ARG A 112 16.64 30.06 9.29
CA ARG A 112 16.41 31.51 9.21
C ARG A 112 14.92 31.86 9.26
N LYS A 113 14.09 31.17 8.48
CA LYS A 113 12.63 31.38 8.50
C LYS A 113 12.02 31.03 9.85
N PHE A 114 12.56 30.04 10.56
CA PHE A 114 12.14 29.71 11.92
C PHE A 114 12.47 30.84 12.91
N GLU A 115 13.66 31.44 12.82
CA GLU A 115 14.01 32.62 13.64
C GLU A 115 13.07 33.81 13.38
N GLU A 116 12.70 34.05 12.11
CA GLU A 116 11.69 35.07 11.78
C GLU A 116 10.32 34.73 12.34
N TRP A 117 9.90 33.46 12.21
CA TRP A 117 8.64 32.97 12.74
C TRP A 117 8.57 33.15 14.26
N LYS A 118 9.64 32.83 15.00
CA LYS A 118 9.73 33.05 16.46
C LYS A 118 9.55 34.51 16.83
N LYS A 119 10.15 35.44 16.08
CA LYS A 119 10.00 36.88 16.32
C LYS A 119 8.56 37.34 16.11
N ARG A 120 7.91 36.91 15.02
CA ARG A 120 6.52 37.27 14.70
C ARG A 120 5.51 36.73 15.73
N HIS A 121 5.77 35.54 16.28
CA HIS A 121 4.84 34.86 17.20
C HIS A 121 5.18 35.04 18.68
N GLY A 122 6.24 35.77 19.02
CA GLY A 122 6.69 35.93 20.42
C GLY A 122 7.13 34.62 21.07
N ARG A 123 7.84 33.75 20.33
CA ARG A 123 8.24 32.39 20.72
C ARG A 123 9.77 32.21 20.77
N GLN A 124 10.49 33.16 21.35
CA GLN A 124 11.96 33.20 21.30
C GLN A 124 12.64 31.98 21.94
N SER A 125 11.98 31.30 22.89
CA SER A 125 12.50 30.08 23.54
C SER A 125 12.40 28.82 22.68
N ALA A 126 11.68 28.84 21.56
CA ALA A 126 11.50 27.68 20.70
C ALA A 126 12.81 27.28 20.00
N LYS A 127 13.02 25.97 19.88
CA LYS A 127 14.23 25.34 19.35
C LYS A 127 13.93 24.54 18.08
N PRO A 128 14.82 24.54 17.08
CA PRO A 128 14.62 23.81 15.83
C PRO A 128 14.97 22.32 15.99
N VAL A 129 14.27 21.64 16.91
CA VAL A 129 14.50 20.23 17.24
C VAL A 129 13.21 19.44 17.12
N ALA A 130 13.34 18.15 16.84
CA ALA A 130 12.20 17.26 16.59
C ALA A 130 11.19 17.20 17.75
N ASP A 131 11.66 17.40 18.99
CA ASP A 131 10.85 17.32 20.21
C ASP A 131 10.17 18.64 20.57
N ASP A 132 10.45 19.74 19.86
CA ASP A 132 9.82 21.03 20.14
C ASP A 132 8.52 21.17 19.30
N PRO A 133 7.34 21.19 19.93
CA PRO A 133 6.08 21.30 19.20
C PRO A 133 5.93 22.64 18.45
N LEU A 134 6.64 23.69 18.85
CA LEU A 134 6.63 24.97 18.12
C LEU A 134 7.41 24.88 16.81
N PHE A 135 8.41 23.99 16.70
CA PHE A 135 9.09 23.75 15.44
C PHE A 135 8.23 22.93 14.46
N ALA A 136 7.51 21.92 14.97
CA ALA A 136 6.52 21.20 14.19
C ALA A 136 5.39 22.13 13.69
N GLN A 137 4.90 23.02 14.56
CA GLN A 137 3.92 24.06 14.19
C GLN A 137 4.45 24.96 13.06
N PHE A 138 5.69 25.44 13.16
CA PHE A 138 6.33 26.23 12.10
C PHE A 138 6.35 25.50 10.74
N LEU A 139 6.76 24.23 10.72
CA LEU A 139 6.78 23.45 9.48
C LEU A 139 5.37 23.24 8.91
N GLN A 140 4.38 22.99 9.78
CA GLN A 140 2.98 22.86 9.40
C GLN A 140 2.44 24.15 8.76
N GLU A 141 2.71 25.31 9.36
CA GLU A 141 2.22 26.61 8.88
C GLU A 141 2.86 27.00 7.54
N ILE A 142 4.17 26.85 7.39
CA ILE A 142 4.85 27.10 6.11
C ILE A 142 4.32 26.17 5.01
N TYR A 143 4.17 24.89 5.34
CA TYR A 143 3.62 23.93 4.40
C TYR A 143 2.19 24.31 3.98
N GLY A 144 1.30 24.52 4.95
CA GLY A 144 -0.11 24.81 4.71
C GLY A 144 -0.32 26.08 3.90
N ALA A 145 0.44 27.14 4.19
CA ALA A 145 0.38 28.38 3.42
C ALA A 145 0.75 28.17 1.94
N ARG A 146 1.85 27.43 1.67
CA ARG A 146 2.25 27.16 0.28
C ARG A 146 1.32 26.17 -0.43
N TYR A 147 0.83 25.14 0.26
CA TYR A 147 -0.15 24.22 -0.32
C TYR A 147 -1.43 24.96 -0.72
N ALA A 148 -1.93 25.86 0.13
CA ALA A 148 -3.07 26.70 -0.19
C ALA A 148 -2.82 27.58 -1.43
N GLU A 149 -1.62 28.17 -1.54
CA GLU A 149 -1.22 28.94 -2.72
C GLU A 149 -1.19 28.09 -4.00
N MET A 150 -0.61 26.88 -3.95
CA MET A 150 -0.57 25.96 -5.09
C MET A 150 -1.97 25.51 -5.49
N LYS A 151 -2.82 25.15 -4.52
CA LYS A 151 -4.23 24.76 -4.75
C LYS A 151 -5.01 25.90 -5.39
N GLN A 152 -4.93 27.11 -4.84
CA GLN A 152 -5.63 28.28 -5.39
C GLN A 152 -5.18 28.58 -6.82
N PHE A 153 -3.87 28.58 -7.07
CA PHE A 153 -3.32 28.79 -8.40
C PHE A 153 -3.90 27.80 -9.44
N LEU A 154 -4.02 26.51 -9.10
CA LEU A 154 -4.60 25.53 -10.02
C LEU A 154 -6.10 25.77 -10.25
N ARG A 155 -6.85 26.12 -9.20
CA ARG A 155 -8.28 26.46 -9.32
C ARG A 155 -8.50 27.70 -10.19
N ASP A 156 -7.69 28.74 -10.01
CA ASP A 156 -7.73 29.96 -10.83
C ASP A 156 -7.43 29.70 -12.31
N ASN A 157 -6.73 28.60 -12.62
CA ASN A 157 -6.41 28.18 -13.98
C ASN A 157 -7.37 27.09 -14.53
N GLY A 158 -8.52 26.89 -13.88
CA GLY A 158 -9.60 26.02 -14.34
C GLY A 158 -9.35 24.53 -14.14
N VAL A 159 -8.49 24.14 -13.19
CA VAL A 159 -8.30 22.73 -12.84
C VAL A 159 -9.36 22.34 -11.81
N GLU A 160 -10.24 21.40 -12.14
CA GLU A 160 -11.37 20.97 -11.28
C GLU A 160 -11.17 19.61 -10.59
N ARG A 161 -10.00 18.96 -10.78
CA ARG A 161 -9.70 17.64 -10.21
C ARG A 161 -9.55 17.67 -8.69
N MET A 162 -9.71 16.51 -8.04
CA MET A 162 -9.41 16.35 -6.62
C MET A 162 -7.90 16.49 -6.38
N PHE A 163 -7.52 17.18 -5.31
CA PHE A 163 -6.13 17.40 -4.94
C PHE A 163 -5.73 16.69 -3.66
N SER A 164 -4.53 16.10 -3.69
CA SER A 164 -3.79 15.54 -2.57
C SER A 164 -2.35 16.04 -2.56
N ASP A 165 -1.60 15.64 -1.54
CA ASP A 165 -0.16 15.85 -1.38
C ASP A 165 0.32 14.95 -0.22
N GLN A 166 1.61 14.99 0.16
CA GLN A 166 2.20 14.27 1.30
C GLN A 166 1.74 12.80 1.37
N ASN A 167 1.97 12.04 0.32
CA ASN A 167 1.48 10.67 0.16
C ASN A 167 2.44 9.59 0.71
N PHE A 168 3.32 9.90 1.69
CA PHE A 168 4.10 8.89 2.43
C PHE A 168 4.25 9.23 3.92
N LEU A 169 4.51 8.21 4.75
CA LEU A 169 4.58 8.24 6.24
C LEU A 169 3.22 8.44 6.94
N SER A 170 3.12 8.03 8.20
CA SER A 170 1.84 7.98 8.94
C SER A 170 1.87 8.65 10.32
N SER A 171 2.75 9.64 10.54
CA SER A 171 2.77 10.34 11.82
C SER A 171 1.49 11.16 12.06
N PRO A 172 1.08 11.33 13.33
CA PRO A 172 -0.04 12.20 13.72
C PRO A 172 -0.05 13.58 13.05
N LEU A 173 1.11 14.25 13.02
CA LEU A 173 1.28 15.55 12.38
C LEU A 173 0.91 15.51 10.89
N LEU A 174 1.41 14.51 10.15
CA LEU A 174 1.13 14.38 8.72
C LEU A 174 -0.35 14.06 8.47
N THR A 175 -0.97 13.22 9.31
CA THR A 175 -2.40 12.96 9.24
C THR A 175 -3.21 14.24 9.51
N ALA A 176 -2.81 15.07 10.48
CA ALA A 176 -3.41 16.40 10.69
C ALA A 176 -3.26 17.30 9.46
N MET A 177 -2.09 17.33 8.83
CA MET A 177 -1.86 18.11 7.60
C MET A 177 -2.70 17.62 6.42
N ARG A 178 -2.95 16.31 6.29
CA ARG A 178 -3.81 15.73 5.24
C ARG A 178 -5.28 16.11 5.35
N SER A 179 -5.72 16.62 6.49
CA SER A 179 -7.11 17.08 6.68
C SER A 179 -7.52 18.21 5.74
N GLN A 180 -6.58 18.94 5.12
CA GLN A 180 -6.88 20.03 4.17
C GLN A 180 -7.09 19.56 2.71
N TYR A 181 -6.82 18.29 2.38
CA TYR A 181 -6.86 17.76 1.01
C TYR A 181 -8.26 17.31 0.60
N ASP A 182 -8.52 17.16 -0.70
CA ASP A 182 -9.84 16.70 -1.17
C ASP A 182 -10.01 15.19 -0.90
N PHE A 183 -8.91 14.43 -0.92
CA PHE A 183 -8.83 13.03 -0.53
C PHE A 183 -7.50 12.74 0.18
N VAL A 184 -7.42 11.60 0.86
CA VAL A 184 -6.18 11.14 1.49
C VAL A 184 -5.57 10.04 0.65
N GLU A 185 -4.27 10.16 0.39
CA GLU A 185 -3.48 9.07 -0.18
C GLU A 185 -2.22 8.82 0.64
N ASN A 186 -1.72 7.59 0.58
CA ASN A 186 -0.49 7.24 1.27
C ASN A 186 0.21 6.03 0.62
N HIS A 187 1.51 5.89 0.89
CA HIS A 187 2.36 4.85 0.34
C HIS A 187 2.88 3.93 1.44
N PHE A 188 3.05 2.65 1.12
CA PHE A 188 3.80 1.75 1.99
C PHE A 188 4.61 0.73 1.20
N TYR A 189 5.79 0.41 1.69
CA TYR A 189 6.67 -0.59 1.09
C TYR A 189 7.08 -1.58 2.16
N TRP A 190 6.77 -2.85 1.95
CA TRP A 190 7.36 -3.92 2.76
C TRP A 190 8.73 -4.27 2.18
N ASP A 191 9.75 -4.14 3.03
CA ASP A 191 11.13 -4.49 2.72
C ASP A 191 11.80 -3.67 1.61
N HIS A 192 11.48 -2.37 1.56
CA HIS A 192 12.11 -1.41 0.65
C HIS A 192 13.65 -1.49 0.73
N PRO A 193 14.37 -1.54 -0.41
CA PRO A 193 15.84 -1.62 -0.44
C PRO A 193 16.51 -0.40 0.18
N SER A 194 17.64 -0.63 0.84
CA SER A 194 18.59 0.39 1.28
C SER A 194 19.92 0.22 0.56
N PHE A 195 20.23 1.11 -0.38
CA PHE A 195 21.41 1.02 -1.23
C PHE A 195 22.67 1.51 -0.52
N GLN A 196 23.64 0.61 -0.32
CA GLN A 196 24.87 0.94 0.42
C GLN A 196 25.94 1.60 -0.48
N GLY A 197 25.88 1.39 -1.79
CA GLY A 197 26.82 1.96 -2.77
C GLY A 197 26.43 3.36 -3.27
N GLY A 198 25.39 3.97 -2.70
CA GLY A 198 24.73 5.17 -3.22
C GLY A 198 23.46 4.85 -4.00
N TRP A 199 22.80 5.89 -4.53
CA TRP A 199 21.47 5.79 -5.12
C TRP A 199 21.40 4.73 -6.24
N TRP A 200 20.51 3.73 -6.07
CA TRP A 200 20.34 2.56 -6.96
C TRP A 200 21.61 1.72 -7.22
N LYS A 201 22.61 1.77 -6.33
CA LYS A 201 23.86 1.00 -6.47
C LYS A 201 23.94 -0.14 -5.46
N PHE A 202 24.37 -1.30 -5.94
CA PHE A 202 24.63 -2.46 -5.09
C PHE A 202 25.82 -2.23 -4.15
N PRO A 203 25.87 -2.93 -3.00
CA PRO A 203 24.85 -3.88 -2.54
C PRO A 203 23.58 -3.17 -2.04
N ALA A 204 22.44 -3.81 -2.24
CA ALA A 204 21.14 -3.38 -1.73
C ALA A 204 20.77 -4.20 -0.50
N LYS A 205 20.52 -3.55 0.63
CA LYS A 205 20.09 -4.20 1.87
C LYS A 205 18.57 -4.30 1.94
N HIS A 206 18.13 -5.47 2.38
CA HIS A 206 16.76 -5.85 2.71
C HIS A 206 16.76 -6.43 4.12
N HIS A 207 15.58 -6.83 4.60
CA HIS A 207 15.39 -7.57 5.84
C HIS A 207 15.02 -9.03 5.55
N ASN A 208 14.37 -9.28 4.40
CA ASN A 208 13.86 -10.59 3.97
C ASN A 208 12.95 -11.24 5.02
N LEU A 209 12.09 -10.43 5.66
CA LEU A 209 11.16 -10.86 6.70
C LEU A 209 9.72 -10.97 6.18
N SER A 210 8.93 -11.82 6.83
CA SER A 210 7.48 -11.93 6.61
C SER A 210 6.74 -10.78 7.31
N SER A 211 5.82 -10.12 6.62
CA SER A 211 4.99 -9.08 7.22
C SER A 211 4.01 -9.65 8.26
N ILE A 212 3.64 -10.93 8.11
CA ILE A 212 2.76 -11.64 9.04
C ILE A 212 3.40 -11.75 10.42
N ARG A 213 4.71 -12.04 10.48
CA ARG A 213 5.48 -12.13 11.74
C ARG A 213 5.57 -10.79 12.47
N HIS A 214 5.30 -9.69 11.77
CA HIS A 214 5.23 -8.33 12.28
C HIS A 214 3.79 -7.79 12.29
N HIS A 215 2.81 -8.65 12.58
CA HIS A 215 1.41 -8.27 12.78
C HIS A 215 0.80 -7.55 11.56
N GLY A 216 1.17 -7.94 10.33
CA GLY A 216 0.65 -7.31 9.12
C GLY A 216 1.10 -5.86 8.98
N ALA A 217 2.29 -5.51 9.47
CA ALA A 217 2.78 -4.14 9.58
C ALA A 217 2.71 -3.33 8.27
N ALA A 218 2.81 -3.97 7.09
CA ALA A 218 2.86 -3.23 5.84
C ALA A 218 1.55 -2.48 5.53
N PRO A 219 0.38 -3.13 5.33
CA PRO A 219 -0.88 -2.38 5.26
C PRO A 219 -1.23 -1.74 6.61
N GLY A 220 -0.82 -2.36 7.73
CA GLY A 220 -1.15 -1.89 9.07
C GLY A 220 -0.63 -0.50 9.42
N VAL A 221 0.51 -0.09 8.87
CA VAL A 221 1.09 1.24 9.11
C VAL A 221 0.23 2.38 8.58
N LEU A 222 -0.70 2.09 7.66
CA LEU A 222 -1.57 3.08 7.03
C LEU A 222 -2.95 3.21 7.68
N PHE A 223 -3.36 2.27 8.56
CA PHE A 223 -4.70 2.31 9.17
C PHE A 223 -4.98 3.64 9.90
N SER A 224 -3.96 4.19 10.57
CA SER A 224 -4.07 5.47 11.28
C SER A 224 -3.89 6.71 10.39
N SER A 225 -3.62 6.54 9.09
CA SER A 225 -3.54 7.66 8.14
C SER A 225 -4.90 8.05 7.56
N ARG A 226 -5.91 7.17 7.66
CA ARG A 226 -7.24 7.44 7.12
C ARG A 226 -7.93 8.55 7.89
N ILE A 227 -8.68 9.38 7.18
CA ILE A 227 -9.58 10.39 7.75
C ILE A 227 -10.99 10.02 7.30
N TYR A 228 -11.89 9.75 8.24
CA TYR A 228 -13.27 9.41 7.90
C TYR A 228 -13.97 10.57 7.18
N GLY A 229 -14.83 10.22 6.23
CA GLY A 229 -15.54 11.20 5.38
C GLY A 229 -14.73 11.68 4.18
N LYS A 230 -13.49 11.22 4.01
CA LYS A 230 -12.68 11.46 2.81
C LYS A 230 -12.35 10.13 2.12
N PRO A 231 -12.26 10.11 0.78
CA PRO A 231 -11.72 8.96 0.09
C PRO A 231 -10.28 8.68 0.56
N PHE A 232 -9.92 7.41 0.68
CA PHE A 232 -8.59 6.93 1.06
C PHE A 232 -8.03 5.98 0.00
N MET A 233 -6.96 6.39 -0.67
CA MET A 233 -6.29 5.58 -1.70
C MET A 233 -4.85 5.24 -1.30
N VAL A 234 -4.39 4.04 -1.64
CA VAL A 234 -2.98 3.68 -1.54
C VAL A 234 -2.36 3.77 -2.93
N THR A 235 -1.79 4.93 -3.25
CA THR A 235 -1.28 5.27 -4.59
C THR A 235 0.07 4.67 -4.92
N GLU A 236 0.76 4.14 -3.91
CA GLU A 236 1.87 3.21 -4.11
C GLU A 236 1.89 2.18 -2.97
N PHE A 237 1.89 0.90 -3.32
CA PHE A 237 2.33 -0.13 -2.41
C PHE A 237 3.20 -1.17 -3.09
N ASP A 238 4.10 -1.79 -2.33
CA ASP A 238 4.83 -2.95 -2.81
C ASP A 238 5.36 -3.83 -1.69
N TYR A 239 5.57 -5.10 -2.04
CA TYR A 239 6.40 -6.02 -1.26
C TYR A 239 7.66 -6.30 -2.08
N ALA A 240 8.76 -5.63 -1.74
CA ALA A 240 9.92 -5.53 -2.63
C ALA A 240 10.64 -6.87 -2.81
N GLY A 241 10.98 -7.18 -4.07
CA GLY A 241 11.98 -8.21 -4.38
C GLY A 241 13.36 -7.78 -3.84
N PRO A 242 14.22 -8.71 -3.43
CA PRO A 242 14.11 -10.17 -3.54
C PRO A 242 13.48 -10.84 -2.31
N ASN A 243 12.67 -10.14 -1.51
CA ASN A 243 12.05 -10.73 -0.33
C ASN A 243 11.25 -11.99 -0.71
N MET A 244 11.59 -13.12 -0.09
CA MET A 244 10.97 -14.43 -0.40
C MET A 244 9.51 -14.53 0.09
N HIS A 245 9.06 -13.56 0.88
CA HIS A 245 7.70 -13.44 1.40
C HIS A 245 6.83 -12.50 0.57
N ARG A 246 7.31 -11.91 -0.53
CA ARG A 246 6.56 -10.87 -1.26
C ARG A 246 5.20 -11.29 -1.81
N ALA A 247 4.98 -12.60 -2.04
CA ALA A 247 3.67 -13.12 -2.40
C ALA A 247 2.60 -12.89 -1.31
N GLU A 248 2.99 -12.60 -0.05
CA GLU A 248 2.09 -12.18 1.03
C GLU A 248 1.29 -10.93 0.67
N GLY A 249 1.89 -10.06 -0.15
CA GLY A 249 1.41 -8.71 -0.37
C GLY A 249 0.00 -8.64 -0.92
N GLY A 250 -0.37 -9.54 -1.83
CA GLY A 250 -1.70 -9.53 -2.40
C GLY A 250 -2.79 -9.90 -1.40
N VAL A 251 -2.56 -10.92 -0.56
CA VAL A 251 -3.53 -11.34 0.47
C VAL A 251 -3.68 -10.26 1.53
N LEU A 252 -2.56 -9.77 2.07
CA LEU A 252 -2.56 -8.79 3.15
C LEU A 252 -3.13 -7.45 2.69
N THR A 253 -2.64 -6.93 1.56
CA THR A 253 -3.06 -5.60 1.07
C THR A 253 -4.51 -5.62 0.61
N GLY A 254 -4.90 -6.56 -0.26
CA GLY A 254 -6.27 -6.63 -0.77
C GLY A 254 -7.31 -6.90 0.32
N GLY A 255 -7.02 -7.86 1.21
CA GLY A 255 -7.91 -8.19 2.32
C GLY A 255 -8.08 -7.03 3.31
N TYR A 256 -6.99 -6.45 3.79
CA TYR A 256 -7.09 -5.37 4.79
C TYR A 256 -7.57 -4.05 4.21
N ALA A 257 -7.32 -3.76 2.93
CA ALA A 257 -7.90 -2.60 2.26
C ALA A 257 -9.43 -2.71 2.18
N ALA A 258 -9.96 -3.88 1.82
CA ALA A 258 -11.40 -4.12 1.80
C ALA A 258 -12.01 -4.03 3.21
N LEU A 259 -11.37 -4.65 4.21
CA LEU A 259 -11.78 -4.55 5.61
C LEU A 259 -11.88 -3.09 6.07
N GLN A 260 -10.89 -2.27 5.70
CA GLN A 260 -10.79 -0.87 6.07
C GLN A 260 -11.67 0.07 5.22
N ASP A 261 -12.34 -0.43 4.19
CA ASP A 261 -13.15 0.39 3.27
C ASP A 261 -12.30 1.48 2.60
N TRP A 262 -11.19 1.05 1.98
CA TRP A 262 -10.33 1.92 1.16
C TRP A 262 -10.84 2.01 -0.27
N ASP A 263 -10.60 3.16 -0.92
CA ASP A 263 -11.19 3.51 -2.22
C ASP A 263 -10.29 3.13 -3.42
N GLY A 264 -9.01 2.83 -3.20
CA GLY A 264 -8.10 2.49 -4.31
C GLY A 264 -6.76 1.91 -3.86
N LEU A 265 -6.20 1.04 -4.70
CA LEU A 265 -4.92 0.36 -4.50
C LEU A 265 -4.11 0.38 -5.80
N PHE A 266 -2.88 0.89 -5.72
CA PHE A 266 -1.97 1.01 -6.86
C PHE A 266 -0.64 0.36 -6.52
N GLN A 267 -0.34 -0.77 -7.15
CA GLN A 267 0.94 -1.44 -6.95
C GLN A 267 2.04 -0.65 -7.66
N TYR A 268 3.09 -0.29 -6.92
CA TYR A 268 4.30 0.29 -7.48
C TYR A 268 5.36 -0.80 -7.67
N ALA A 269 5.76 -1.17 -8.87
CA ALA A 269 5.34 -0.61 -10.15
C ALA A 269 5.09 -1.70 -11.19
N HIS A 270 4.36 -1.35 -12.23
CA HIS A 270 4.14 -2.26 -13.36
C HIS A 270 5.46 -2.55 -14.10
N LEU A 271 6.21 -1.50 -14.45
CA LEU A 271 7.51 -1.58 -15.10
C LEU A 271 8.27 -0.24 -14.93
N THR A 272 9.48 -0.26 -14.37
CA THR A 272 10.31 0.94 -14.16
C THR A 272 11.59 0.91 -14.98
N VAL A 273 12.14 -0.28 -15.25
CA VAL A 273 13.42 -0.37 -15.94
C VAL A 273 13.21 -0.15 -17.45
N LYS A 274 13.84 0.89 -18.01
CA LYS A 274 13.97 1.12 -19.46
C LYS A 274 14.80 0.04 -20.19
N THR A 275 15.09 -1.09 -19.57
CA THR A 275 16.01 -2.10 -20.11
C THR A 275 15.45 -2.73 -21.38
N ASP A 276 16.19 -2.50 -22.47
CA ASP A 276 16.66 -3.54 -23.38
C ASP A 276 16.25 -4.94 -22.88
N LEU A 277 15.13 -5.46 -23.39
CA LEU A 277 14.34 -6.63 -22.93
C LEU A 277 15.15 -7.95 -22.75
N GLY A 278 16.47 -7.91 -23.00
CA GLY A 278 17.38 -9.04 -23.00
C GLY A 278 18.46 -9.10 -21.90
N LYS A 279 18.77 -8.05 -21.10
CA LYS A 279 20.03 -8.05 -20.30
C LYS A 279 19.91 -8.20 -18.77
N THR A 280 18.86 -7.69 -18.13
CA THR A 280 18.65 -7.82 -16.67
C THR A 280 17.17 -8.01 -16.40
N ARG A 281 16.78 -9.01 -15.59
CA ARG A 281 15.35 -9.32 -15.35
C ARG A 281 14.91 -9.30 -13.89
N GLY A 282 15.80 -9.00 -12.96
CA GLY A 282 15.42 -8.72 -11.58
C GLY A 282 15.27 -7.22 -11.36
N PHE A 283 14.19 -6.82 -10.70
CA PHE A 283 14.03 -5.47 -10.17
C PHE A 283 13.22 -5.52 -8.88
N HIS A 284 13.41 -4.53 -8.00
CA HIS A 284 12.81 -4.55 -6.67
C HIS A 284 11.28 -4.42 -6.73
N PHE A 285 10.76 -3.56 -7.60
CA PHE A 285 9.37 -3.11 -7.58
C PHE A 285 8.52 -3.64 -8.74
N ASP A 286 9.13 -4.04 -9.86
CA ASP A 286 8.41 -4.36 -11.10
C ASP A 286 7.58 -5.64 -10.98
N SER A 287 6.25 -5.54 -11.09
CA SER A 287 5.36 -6.71 -11.07
C SER A 287 5.51 -7.57 -12.32
N THR A 288 5.71 -6.95 -13.48
CA THR A 288 5.80 -7.65 -14.78
C THR A 288 7.03 -8.54 -14.92
N LEU A 289 8.07 -8.27 -14.13
CA LEU A 289 9.30 -9.05 -14.09
C LEU A 289 9.30 -10.12 -12.98
N ASP A 290 8.25 -10.15 -12.16
CA ASP A 290 8.19 -10.97 -10.96
C ASP A 290 6.88 -11.77 -10.88
N PRO A 291 6.90 -13.07 -11.22
CA PRO A 291 5.69 -13.89 -11.26
C PRO A 291 4.99 -14.00 -9.90
N MET A 292 5.72 -13.88 -8.79
CA MET A 292 5.13 -13.96 -7.46
C MET A 292 4.29 -12.73 -7.17
N LYS A 293 4.75 -11.54 -7.57
CA LYS A 293 3.98 -10.30 -7.45
C LYS A 293 2.79 -10.32 -8.38
N GLU A 294 3.02 -10.59 -9.67
CA GLU A 294 1.99 -10.53 -10.70
C GLU A 294 0.80 -11.46 -10.37
N LEU A 295 1.08 -12.69 -9.95
CA LEU A 295 0.03 -13.64 -9.53
C LEU A 295 -0.60 -13.25 -8.20
N SER A 296 0.17 -12.76 -7.23
CA SER A 296 -0.36 -12.31 -5.94
C SER A 296 -1.34 -11.13 -6.10
N LEU A 297 -1.13 -10.24 -7.08
CA LEU A 297 -2.06 -9.16 -7.39
C LEU A 297 -3.44 -9.65 -7.86
N ARG A 298 -3.57 -10.87 -8.40
CA ARG A 298 -4.89 -11.46 -8.72
C ARG A 298 -5.66 -11.79 -7.44
N ILE A 299 -4.94 -12.23 -6.40
CA ILE A 299 -5.50 -12.44 -5.07
C ILE A 299 -5.95 -11.10 -4.48
N ALA A 300 -5.10 -10.06 -4.58
CA ALA A 300 -5.44 -8.72 -4.09
C ALA A 300 -6.75 -8.21 -4.71
N ARG A 301 -6.86 -8.29 -6.05
CA ARG A 301 -8.07 -7.89 -6.78
C ARG A 301 -9.29 -8.68 -6.32
N ALA A 302 -9.18 -10.01 -6.18
CA ALA A 302 -10.31 -10.86 -5.81
C ALA A 302 -10.78 -10.66 -4.36
N LEU A 303 -9.88 -10.23 -3.46
CA LEU A 303 -10.23 -9.90 -2.08
C LEU A 303 -10.72 -8.45 -1.92
N PHE A 304 -10.27 -7.53 -2.77
CA PHE A 304 -10.56 -6.10 -2.65
C PHE A 304 -11.84 -5.68 -3.39
N CYS A 305 -12.10 -6.23 -4.57
CA CYS A 305 -13.24 -5.85 -5.41
C CYS A 305 -14.54 -6.56 -5.00
N GLU A 306 -15.60 -6.34 -5.79
CA GLU A 306 -16.92 -6.96 -5.59
C GLU A 306 -16.83 -8.49 -5.39
N GLY A 307 -17.57 -9.00 -4.40
CA GLY A 307 -17.51 -10.40 -3.98
C GLY A 307 -16.29 -10.75 -3.12
N GLY A 308 -15.40 -9.78 -2.84
CA GLY A 308 -14.27 -9.89 -1.95
C GLY A 308 -14.63 -9.84 -0.46
N VAL A 309 -13.66 -9.44 0.37
CA VAL A 309 -13.85 -9.28 1.81
C VAL A 309 -14.84 -8.14 2.07
N GLU A 310 -15.73 -8.32 3.03
CA GLU A 310 -16.67 -7.28 3.46
C GLU A 310 -15.96 -6.24 4.33
N SER A 311 -16.27 -4.97 4.10
CA SER A 311 -15.80 -3.90 4.98
C SER A 311 -16.35 -4.05 6.39
N ALA A 312 -15.51 -3.82 7.39
CA ALA A 312 -15.94 -3.90 8.79
C ALA A 312 -16.99 -2.81 9.07
N LYS A 313 -18.11 -3.19 9.70
CA LYS A 313 -19.17 -2.24 10.08
C LYS A 313 -18.76 -1.43 11.30
N GLN A 314 -17.97 -2.04 12.17
CA GLN A 314 -17.49 -1.42 13.39
C GLN A 314 -16.34 -0.46 13.12
N LYS A 315 -16.50 0.80 13.53
CA LYS A 315 -15.50 1.86 13.38
C LYS A 315 -14.94 2.29 14.74
N PHE A 316 -13.62 2.37 14.83
CA PHE A 316 -12.90 3.01 15.92
C PHE A 316 -12.28 4.31 15.41
N VAL A 317 -12.50 5.39 16.17
CA VAL A 317 -12.19 6.74 15.72
C VAL A 317 -11.07 7.33 16.55
N ILE A 318 -9.92 7.57 15.93
CA ILE A 318 -8.84 8.36 16.51
C ILE A 318 -9.30 9.81 16.53
N VAL A 319 -9.55 10.34 17.71
CA VAL A 319 -10.07 11.70 17.87
C VAL A 319 -8.92 12.70 17.79
N ARG A 320 -9.07 13.69 16.92
CA ARG A 320 -8.15 14.80 16.72
C ARG A 320 -8.87 16.12 16.97
N ARG A 321 -8.11 17.15 17.34
CA ARG A 321 -8.57 18.55 17.44
C ARG A 321 -7.62 19.45 16.66
N SER A 322 -8.12 20.52 16.08
CA SER A 322 -7.35 21.46 15.27
C SER A 322 -6.28 22.20 16.08
N GLN A 323 -6.50 22.33 17.39
CA GLN A 323 -5.53 22.94 18.31
C GLN A 323 -4.52 21.94 18.90
N GLU A 324 -4.58 20.65 18.52
CA GLU A 324 -3.63 19.64 18.99
C GLU A 324 -2.22 20.01 18.53
N ARG A 325 -1.26 19.92 19.47
CA ARG A 325 0.15 20.20 19.21
C ARG A 325 0.90 18.89 19.05
N PHE A 326 1.66 18.79 17.98
CA PHE A 326 2.47 17.61 17.68
C PHE A 326 3.96 17.93 17.78
N THR A 327 4.75 16.89 17.99
CA THR A 327 6.20 16.90 17.73
C THR A 327 6.50 16.16 16.43
N LEU A 328 7.73 16.30 15.92
CA LEU A 328 8.17 15.52 14.75
C LEU A 328 8.44 14.04 15.09
N ARG A 329 8.47 13.68 16.38
CA ARG A 329 8.69 12.31 16.86
C ARG A 329 7.41 11.55 17.18
N ASP A 330 6.27 12.24 17.21
CA ASP A 330 5.01 11.59 17.54
C ASP A 330 4.70 10.48 16.52
N ALA A 331 4.23 9.36 17.06
CA ALA A 331 3.81 8.20 16.28
C ALA A 331 2.57 7.60 16.94
N ASP A 332 1.66 7.08 16.12
CA ASP A 332 0.52 6.33 16.63
C ASP A 332 1.00 5.01 17.26
N CYS A 333 0.33 4.59 18.34
CA CYS A 333 0.73 3.38 19.04
C CYS A 333 0.42 2.12 18.20
N ALA A 334 1.29 1.11 18.28
CA ALA A 334 1.14 -0.12 17.49
C ALA A 334 -0.19 -0.87 17.75
N GLN A 335 -0.84 -0.65 18.88
CA GLN A 335 -2.14 -1.26 19.19
C GLN A 335 -3.27 -0.72 18.30
N ILE A 336 -3.16 0.52 17.80
CA ILE A 336 -4.11 1.08 16.81
C ILE A 336 -4.01 0.29 15.50
N ASN A 337 -2.79 0.02 15.04
CA ASN A 337 -2.56 -0.79 13.84
C ASN A 337 -3.09 -2.22 14.01
N ARG A 338 -2.91 -2.80 15.21
CA ARG A 338 -3.45 -4.13 15.54
C ARG A 338 -4.98 -4.15 15.61
N LEU A 339 -5.61 -3.06 16.07
CA LEU A 339 -7.07 -2.91 16.05
C LEU A 339 -7.61 -2.87 14.62
N GLY A 340 -6.88 -2.22 13.71
CA GLY A 340 -7.22 -2.17 12.28
C GLY A 340 -7.16 -3.53 11.56
N LEU A 341 -6.54 -4.56 12.18
CA LEU A 341 -6.62 -5.93 11.66
C LEU A 341 -8.00 -6.57 11.91
N MET A 342 -8.86 -5.94 12.71
CA MET A 342 -10.09 -6.53 13.23
C MET A 342 -11.34 -5.71 12.93
N ALA A 343 -11.18 -4.40 12.79
CA ALA A 343 -12.25 -3.43 12.61
C ALA A 343 -11.73 -2.22 11.82
N GLN A 344 -12.62 -1.35 11.36
CA GLN A 344 -12.23 -0.10 10.72
C GLN A 344 -11.58 0.86 11.73
N VAL A 345 -10.46 1.48 11.34
CA VAL A 345 -9.76 2.52 12.11
C VAL A 345 -9.56 3.75 11.22
N GLY A 346 -9.63 4.94 11.80
CA GLY A 346 -9.41 6.19 11.10
C GLY A 346 -9.56 7.39 12.02
N ASN A 347 -9.27 8.58 11.51
CA ASN A 347 -9.31 9.82 12.28
C ASN A 347 -10.60 10.59 12.04
N ALA A 348 -11.04 11.33 13.05
CA ALA A 348 -12.02 12.42 12.89
C ALA A 348 -11.50 13.66 13.63
N PHE A 349 -11.64 14.82 13.00
CA PHE A 349 -11.30 16.12 13.59
C PHE A 349 -12.58 16.71 14.17
N LEU A 350 -12.64 16.83 15.50
CA LEU A 350 -13.85 17.20 16.22
C LEU A 350 -13.88 18.70 16.58
N ASP A 351 -13.55 19.57 15.63
CA ASP A 351 -13.69 21.01 15.84
C ASP A 351 -15.05 21.48 15.33
N ASP A 352 -15.73 22.32 16.10
CA ASP A 352 -17.01 22.98 15.77
C ASP A 352 -18.15 22.04 15.31
N GLY A 353 -18.78 21.31 16.24
CA GLY A 353 -20.04 20.60 16.00
C GLY A 353 -19.93 19.37 15.08
N ALA A 354 -18.71 18.97 14.70
CA ALA A 354 -18.47 17.78 13.90
C ALA A 354 -18.94 16.51 14.63
N THR A 355 -19.78 15.74 13.96
CA THR A 355 -20.29 14.46 14.46
C THR A 355 -19.33 13.33 14.13
N LEU A 356 -19.19 12.38 15.06
CA LEU A 356 -18.45 11.15 14.80
C LEU A 356 -19.05 10.39 13.60
N PRO A 357 -18.21 9.68 12.81
CA PRO A 357 -18.68 8.86 11.70
C PRO A 357 -19.79 7.89 12.11
N GLY A 358 -20.81 7.73 11.28
CA GLY A 358 -21.85 6.73 11.50
C GLY A 358 -21.26 5.31 11.63
N GLY A 359 -21.73 4.54 12.62
CA GLY A 359 -21.19 3.21 12.95
C GLY A 359 -19.97 3.21 13.88
N SER A 360 -19.61 4.37 14.46
CA SER A 360 -18.55 4.47 15.47
C SER A 360 -18.91 3.71 16.74
N ALA A 361 -18.03 2.80 17.16
CA ALA A 361 -18.17 2.02 18.39
C ALA A 361 -17.44 2.65 19.57
N ALA A 362 -16.31 3.31 19.33
CA ALA A 362 -15.55 4.01 20.36
C ALA A 362 -14.61 5.08 19.78
N ALA A 363 -14.27 6.03 20.63
CA ALA A 363 -13.20 7.01 20.41
C ALA A 363 -11.87 6.48 20.98
N ILE A 364 -10.77 6.85 20.33
CA ILE A 364 -9.40 6.61 20.76
C ILE A 364 -8.74 7.98 20.92
N GLU A 365 -8.34 8.33 22.12
CA GLU A 365 -7.62 9.56 22.38
C GLU A 365 -6.11 9.31 22.45
N LEU A 366 -5.33 10.14 21.75
CA LEU A 366 -3.87 10.13 21.83
C LEU A 366 -3.39 11.11 22.91
N THR A 367 -4.04 12.27 22.97
CA THR A 367 -3.84 13.30 23.98
C THR A 367 -4.98 13.25 25.01
N PRO A 368 -4.69 13.19 26.34
CA PRO A 368 -5.71 13.13 27.38
C PRO A 368 -6.73 14.26 27.26
N GLY A 369 -8.03 13.92 27.27
CA GLY A 369 -9.12 14.90 27.21
C GLY A 369 -9.52 15.30 25.79
N ALA A 370 -8.80 14.87 24.74
CA ALA A 370 -9.21 15.12 23.36
C ALA A 370 -10.60 14.53 23.05
N GLY A 371 -10.94 13.40 23.69
CA GLY A 371 -12.23 12.73 23.58
C GLY A 371 -13.24 13.05 24.69
N ALA A 372 -13.01 14.06 25.54
CA ALA A 372 -13.83 14.33 26.73
C ALA A 372 -15.31 14.66 26.41
N GLU A 373 -15.60 15.10 25.19
CA GLU A 373 -16.95 15.47 24.72
C GLU A 373 -17.59 14.38 23.85
N CYS A 374 -16.90 13.26 23.62
CA CYS A 374 -17.44 12.17 22.82
C CYS A 374 -18.56 11.45 23.58
N SER A 375 -19.72 11.28 22.94
CA SER A 375 -20.84 10.50 23.49
C SER A 375 -20.60 8.98 23.50
N LEU A 376 -19.46 8.53 22.97
CA LEU A 376 -19.06 7.12 22.89
C LEU A 376 -18.03 6.77 23.97
N PRO A 377 -17.86 5.48 24.31
CA PRO A 377 -16.71 5.04 25.10
C PRO A 377 -15.40 5.57 24.51
N CYS A 378 -14.56 6.18 25.35
CA CYS A 378 -13.27 6.71 24.96
C CYS A 378 -12.16 5.87 25.61
N PHE A 379 -11.17 5.46 24.81
CA PHE A 379 -10.01 4.70 25.28
C PHE A 379 -8.74 5.46 24.99
N ARG A 380 -7.79 5.41 25.92
CA ARG A 380 -6.47 5.99 25.70
C ARG A 380 -5.65 5.09 24.79
N ALA A 381 -5.04 5.68 23.76
CA ALA A 381 -4.06 4.98 22.94
C ALA A 381 -2.87 4.53 23.81
N GLY A 382 -2.55 3.23 23.76
CA GLY A 382 -1.43 2.67 24.50
C GLY A 382 -1.48 1.14 24.55
N GLU A 383 -0.54 0.53 25.28
CA GLU A 383 -0.37 -0.93 25.32
C GLU A 383 -1.60 -1.72 25.80
N LYS A 384 -2.48 -1.10 26.59
CA LYS A 384 -3.69 -1.72 27.13
C LYS A 384 -4.94 -1.55 26.24
N LEU A 385 -4.84 -0.79 25.14
CA LEU A 385 -5.97 -0.40 24.30
C LEU A 385 -6.85 -1.61 23.92
N LEU A 386 -6.26 -2.68 23.37
CA LEU A 386 -7.01 -3.85 22.92
C LEU A 386 -7.67 -4.60 24.09
N ASP A 387 -6.99 -4.72 25.22
CA ASP A 387 -7.52 -5.40 26.42
C ASP A 387 -8.70 -4.62 27.01
N GLU A 388 -8.64 -3.29 27.01
CA GLU A 388 -9.71 -2.41 27.48
C GLU A 388 -10.93 -2.46 26.55
N ILE A 389 -10.72 -2.40 25.23
CA ILE A 389 -11.78 -2.55 24.22
C ILE A 389 -12.44 -3.93 24.35
N LEU A 390 -11.66 -5.00 24.55
CA LEU A 390 -12.19 -6.35 24.73
C LEU A 390 -13.03 -6.46 26.01
N ARG A 391 -12.56 -5.89 27.13
CA ARG A 391 -13.34 -5.84 28.40
C ARG A 391 -14.64 -5.06 28.26
N ALA A 392 -14.63 -3.99 27.46
CA ALA A 392 -15.82 -3.23 27.12
C ALA A 392 -16.79 -3.96 26.18
N LYS A 393 -16.46 -5.20 25.76
CA LYS A 393 -17.26 -6.04 24.84
C LYS A 393 -17.48 -5.39 23.48
N LEU A 394 -16.55 -4.52 23.07
CA LEU A 394 -16.53 -3.91 21.75
C LEU A 394 -15.79 -4.77 20.72
N LEU A 395 -15.22 -5.90 21.10
CA LEU A 395 -14.78 -6.96 20.19
C LEU A 395 -15.50 -8.25 20.59
N ARG A 396 -15.83 -9.11 19.62
CA ARG A 396 -16.50 -10.38 19.94
C ARG A 396 -15.56 -11.31 20.73
N PRO A 397 -16.09 -12.16 21.62
CA PRO A 397 -15.27 -13.17 22.29
C PRO A 397 -14.51 -14.03 21.26
N GLY A 398 -13.21 -14.19 21.46
CA GLY A 398 -12.37 -14.98 20.54
C GLY A 398 -12.06 -14.29 19.21
N GLN A 399 -12.29 -12.97 19.05
CA GLN A 399 -11.81 -12.19 17.90
C GLN A 399 -10.29 -11.94 17.96
N TYR A 400 -9.76 -11.89 19.17
CA TYR A 400 -8.39 -11.51 19.46
C TYR A 400 -7.83 -12.38 20.58
N ARG A 401 -6.59 -12.79 20.41
CA ARG A 401 -5.72 -13.19 21.51
C ARG A 401 -4.31 -12.66 21.23
N LYS A 402 -3.75 -11.95 22.21
CA LYS A 402 -2.48 -11.21 22.06
C LYS A 402 -1.38 -12.08 21.45
N ASN A 403 -0.82 -11.60 20.34
CA ASN A 403 0.23 -12.24 19.52
C ASN A 403 -0.14 -13.60 18.89
N GLU A 404 -1.15 -14.30 19.38
CA GLU A 404 -1.61 -15.56 18.84
C GLU A 404 -2.41 -15.36 17.56
N PHE A 405 -3.49 -14.56 17.59
CA PHE A 405 -4.29 -14.26 16.40
C PHE A 405 -5.17 -13.01 16.50
N TYR A 406 -5.48 -12.45 15.33
CA TYR A 406 -6.38 -11.33 15.09
C TYR A 406 -7.37 -11.74 14.01
N GLN A 407 -8.67 -11.63 14.28
CA GLN A 407 -9.73 -11.96 13.35
C GLN A 407 -10.63 -10.75 13.12
N ASP A 408 -11.04 -10.51 11.88
CA ASP A 408 -11.99 -9.46 11.55
C ASP A 408 -13.40 -9.73 12.10
N GLN A 409 -14.24 -8.69 12.09
CA GLN A 409 -15.63 -8.76 12.57
C GLN A 409 -16.51 -9.76 11.79
N ALA A 410 -16.23 -10.07 10.52
CA ALA A 410 -16.99 -11.04 9.75
C ALA A 410 -16.40 -12.47 9.85
N GLY A 411 -15.18 -12.62 10.35
CA GLY A 411 -14.47 -13.91 10.38
C GLY A 411 -13.86 -14.29 9.03
N GLN A 412 -13.84 -13.36 8.07
CA GLN A 412 -13.31 -13.50 6.72
C GLN A 412 -11.78 -13.38 6.68
N LEU A 413 -11.16 -12.65 7.59
CA LEU A 413 -9.71 -12.47 7.69
C LEU A 413 -9.22 -12.94 9.06
N THR A 414 -8.19 -13.78 9.06
CA THR A 414 -7.48 -14.16 10.28
C THR A 414 -5.99 -14.05 10.05
N LEU A 415 -5.27 -13.34 10.93
CA LEU A 415 -3.82 -13.27 10.94
C LEU A 415 -3.30 -13.82 12.26
N ALA A 416 -2.43 -14.83 12.18
CA ALA A 416 -1.79 -15.48 13.31
C ALA A 416 -0.26 -15.25 13.25
N PRO A 417 0.27 -14.17 13.88
CA PRO A 417 1.65 -13.74 13.71
C PRO A 417 2.66 -14.80 14.16
N GLU A 418 2.45 -15.40 15.33
CA GLU A 418 3.33 -16.43 15.90
C GLU A 418 3.34 -17.74 15.10
N LYS A 419 2.29 -18.00 14.32
CA LYS A 419 2.24 -19.14 13.40
C LYS A 419 2.70 -18.79 11.99
N GLY A 420 2.63 -17.51 11.60
CA GLY A 420 2.99 -17.06 10.25
C GLY A 420 1.90 -17.46 9.26
N ILE A 421 0.66 -17.52 9.75
CA ILE A 421 -0.50 -17.99 9.01
C ILE A 421 -1.45 -16.83 8.78
N VAL A 422 -1.98 -16.75 7.56
CA VAL A 422 -3.11 -15.88 7.22
C VAL A 422 -4.19 -16.73 6.55
N ARG A 423 -5.45 -16.43 6.89
CA ARG A 423 -6.64 -16.96 6.22
C ARG A 423 -7.44 -15.79 5.68
N ALA A 424 -7.89 -15.90 4.43
CA ALA A 424 -8.85 -15.00 3.82
C ALA A 424 -9.99 -15.81 3.19
N VAL A 425 -11.23 -15.41 3.44
CA VAL A 425 -12.45 -16.07 2.95
C VAL A 425 -13.42 -15.01 2.48
N SER A 426 -13.84 -15.11 1.23
CA SER A 426 -14.84 -14.26 0.60
C SER A 426 -15.65 -15.07 -0.41
N PRO A 427 -16.82 -14.58 -0.85
CA PRO A 427 -17.56 -15.21 -1.94
C PRO A 427 -16.73 -15.44 -3.21
N ALA A 428 -15.82 -14.53 -3.58
CA ALA A 428 -15.03 -14.63 -4.81
C ALA A 428 -13.68 -15.36 -4.63
N CYS A 429 -13.14 -15.39 -3.40
CA CYS A 429 -11.78 -15.87 -3.15
C CYS A 429 -11.60 -16.48 -1.75
N CYS A 430 -10.92 -17.62 -1.69
CA CYS A 430 -10.33 -18.16 -0.46
C CYS A 430 -8.81 -18.18 -0.59
N ALA A 431 -8.08 -17.69 0.41
CA ALA A 431 -6.61 -17.72 0.43
C ALA A 431 -6.04 -18.17 1.77
N LEU A 432 -4.89 -18.85 1.70
CA LEU A 432 -4.12 -19.34 2.84
C LEU A 432 -2.65 -18.99 2.64
N ILE A 433 -2.00 -18.49 3.68
CA ILE A 433 -0.54 -18.39 3.73
C ILE A 433 -0.05 -19.36 4.78
N LEU A 434 0.78 -20.32 4.38
CA LEU A 434 1.20 -21.40 5.26
C LEU A 434 2.73 -21.59 5.24
N PRO A 435 3.37 -21.71 6.41
CA PRO A 435 4.69 -22.33 6.50
C PRO A 435 4.65 -23.80 6.04
N PRO A 436 5.79 -24.41 5.68
CA PRO A 436 5.85 -25.84 5.39
C PRO A 436 5.46 -26.68 6.62
N GLY A 437 4.96 -27.89 6.40
CA GLY A 437 4.52 -28.83 7.43
C GLY A 437 3.22 -28.45 8.16
N ASN A 438 2.52 -27.40 7.70
CA ASN A 438 1.28 -26.95 8.30
C ASN A 438 0.08 -27.30 7.42
N ARG A 439 -1.03 -27.62 8.07
CA ARG A 439 -2.32 -27.87 7.43
C ARG A 439 -3.36 -26.89 7.93
N ASP A 440 -4.14 -26.34 7.01
CA ASP A 440 -5.19 -25.39 7.36
C ASP A 440 -6.34 -25.34 6.34
N LYS A 441 -7.40 -24.62 6.69
CA LYS A 441 -8.60 -24.43 5.88
C LYS A 441 -9.05 -22.96 5.90
N ALA A 442 -9.41 -22.42 4.74
CA ALA A 442 -10.09 -21.15 4.55
C ALA A 442 -11.28 -21.35 3.61
N GLY A 443 -12.50 -21.26 4.15
CA GLY A 443 -13.72 -21.47 3.38
C GLY A 443 -13.74 -22.87 2.73
N ILE A 444 -13.84 -22.93 1.40
CA ILE A 444 -13.80 -24.20 0.67
C ILE A 444 -12.38 -24.75 0.46
N LEU A 445 -11.35 -23.92 0.62
CA LEU A 445 -9.95 -24.28 0.34
C LEU A 445 -9.33 -24.91 1.58
N GLN A 446 -8.82 -26.13 1.43
CA GLN A 446 -8.00 -26.80 2.42
C GLN A 446 -6.65 -27.15 1.82
N VAL A 447 -5.59 -26.91 2.58
CA VAL A 447 -4.21 -27.16 2.14
C VAL A 447 -3.47 -27.90 3.25
N ASP A 448 -2.82 -29.00 2.88
CA ASP A 448 -1.76 -29.67 3.64
C ASP A 448 -0.43 -29.32 2.95
N ASN A 449 0.26 -28.31 3.48
CA ASN A 449 1.49 -27.78 2.89
C ASN A 449 2.70 -28.56 3.41
N ARG A 450 3.51 -29.13 2.51
CA ARG A 450 4.59 -30.06 2.86
C ARG A 450 5.95 -29.44 2.68
N ILE A 451 6.24 -28.93 1.49
CA ILE A 451 7.54 -28.35 1.12
C ILE A 451 7.35 -26.90 0.75
N GLY A 452 8.27 -26.05 1.24
CA GLY A 452 8.27 -24.63 0.97
C GLY A 452 7.18 -23.89 1.74
N ARG A 453 7.46 -22.65 2.12
CA ARG A 453 6.40 -21.72 2.51
C ARG A 453 5.68 -21.28 1.24
N ALA A 454 4.35 -21.17 1.28
CA ALA A 454 3.60 -20.72 0.11
C ALA A 454 2.35 -19.92 0.44
N VAL A 455 1.90 -19.15 -0.56
CA VAL A 455 0.58 -18.54 -0.63
C VAL A 455 -0.28 -19.37 -1.56
N PHE A 456 -1.42 -19.81 -1.05
CA PHE A 456 -2.41 -20.59 -1.76
C PHE A 456 -3.68 -19.76 -1.93
N ALA A 457 -4.32 -19.83 -3.10
CA ALA A 457 -5.61 -19.20 -3.30
C ALA A 457 -6.48 -20.01 -4.26
N ALA A 458 -7.80 -19.90 -4.08
CA ALA A 458 -8.81 -20.34 -5.04
C ALA A 458 -9.70 -19.12 -5.35
N ILE A 459 -9.79 -18.75 -6.61
CA ILE A 459 -10.41 -17.51 -7.09
C ILE A 459 -11.43 -17.87 -8.18
N ALA A 460 -12.65 -17.37 -8.06
CA ALA A 460 -13.65 -17.49 -9.12
C ALA A 460 -13.24 -16.64 -10.33
N ALA A 461 -13.10 -17.26 -11.50
CA ALA A 461 -12.61 -16.62 -12.72
C ALA A 461 -13.73 -16.24 -13.70
N ASP A 462 -14.98 -16.53 -13.38
CA ASP A 462 -16.18 -16.35 -14.21
C ASP A 462 -17.17 -15.32 -13.64
N GLY A 463 -16.79 -14.59 -12.60
CA GLY A 463 -17.63 -13.57 -11.94
C GLY A 463 -18.73 -14.13 -11.04
N ARG A 464 -18.77 -15.45 -10.82
CA ARG A 464 -19.69 -16.09 -9.88
C ARG A 464 -19.07 -16.22 -8.49
N GLN A 465 -19.87 -16.61 -7.49
CA GLN A 465 -19.33 -17.04 -6.21
C GLN A 465 -18.54 -18.34 -6.36
N LEU A 466 -17.51 -18.54 -5.54
CA LEU A 466 -16.54 -19.62 -5.65
C LEU A 466 -17.18 -21.01 -5.58
N THR A 467 -18.27 -21.19 -4.81
CA THR A 467 -19.03 -22.44 -4.74
C THR A 467 -19.85 -22.74 -6.01
N GLU A 468 -20.24 -21.71 -6.74
CA GLU A 468 -21.08 -21.78 -7.95
C GLU A 468 -20.27 -21.62 -9.25
N SER A 469 -19.01 -21.22 -9.12
CA SER A 469 -18.09 -21.00 -10.22
C SER A 469 -17.84 -22.29 -11.00
N GLU A 470 -17.89 -22.17 -12.31
CA GLU A 470 -17.54 -23.21 -13.28
C GLU A 470 -16.06 -23.15 -13.67
N ARG A 471 -15.38 -22.05 -13.31
CA ARG A 471 -13.98 -21.83 -13.65
C ARG A 471 -13.25 -21.19 -12.47
N ILE A 472 -12.38 -21.95 -11.81
CA ILE A 472 -11.64 -21.52 -10.62
C ILE A 472 -10.15 -21.48 -10.95
N LEU A 473 -9.52 -20.32 -10.70
CA LEU A 473 -8.07 -20.18 -10.70
C LEU A 473 -7.54 -20.60 -9.32
N ILE A 474 -6.66 -21.59 -9.28
CA ILE A 474 -5.96 -22.01 -8.07
C ILE A 474 -4.50 -21.57 -8.16
N LEU A 475 -3.99 -20.92 -7.12
CA LEU A 475 -2.61 -20.45 -7.04
C LEU A 475 -1.84 -21.21 -5.96
N HIS A 476 -0.57 -21.49 -6.22
CA HIS A 476 0.42 -22.09 -5.32
C HIS A 476 1.73 -21.32 -5.50
N LEU A 477 1.88 -20.22 -4.77
CA LEU A 477 2.97 -19.27 -4.95
C LEU A 477 4.05 -19.50 -3.90
N THR A 478 5.26 -19.89 -4.32
CA THR A 478 6.43 -20.04 -3.45
C THR A 478 7.33 -18.81 -3.51
N ASP A 479 8.42 -18.90 -4.25
CA ASP A 479 9.41 -17.87 -4.52
C ASP A 479 9.97 -18.10 -5.92
N ALA A 480 10.46 -17.04 -6.57
CA ALA A 480 11.12 -17.11 -7.86
C ALA A 480 12.17 -16.00 -7.98
N LEU A 481 13.36 -16.31 -8.49
CA LEU A 481 14.42 -15.32 -8.69
C LEU A 481 15.11 -15.55 -10.03
N PRO A 482 15.67 -14.51 -10.68
CA PRO A 482 16.52 -14.70 -11.85
C PRO A 482 17.72 -15.62 -11.55
N ASP A 483 18.06 -16.50 -12.49
CA ASP A 483 19.25 -17.35 -12.39
C ASP A 483 20.53 -16.52 -12.22
N GLY A 484 21.41 -16.96 -11.32
CA GLY A 484 22.64 -16.27 -10.98
C GLY A 484 22.46 -15.01 -10.12
N THR A 485 21.29 -14.77 -9.52
CA THR A 485 21.13 -13.73 -8.49
C THR A 485 22.08 -13.99 -7.33
N ARG A 486 22.86 -12.98 -6.92
CA ARG A 486 23.91 -13.12 -5.91
C ARG A 486 23.57 -12.35 -4.65
N PHE A 487 23.77 -13.03 -3.52
CA PHE A 487 23.62 -12.46 -2.19
C PHE A 487 24.94 -12.50 -1.44
N GLY A 488 25.20 -11.48 -0.64
CA GLY A 488 26.37 -11.40 0.23
C GLY A 488 26.25 -12.27 1.50
N ASP A 489 25.06 -12.84 1.74
CA ASP A 489 24.77 -13.67 2.91
C ASP A 489 23.71 -14.76 2.61
N GLY A 490 23.70 -15.79 3.45
CA GLY A 490 22.78 -16.94 3.30
C GLY A 490 21.32 -16.64 3.65
N ASN A 491 21.04 -15.53 4.36
CA ASN A 491 19.68 -15.11 4.70
C ASN A 491 19.06 -14.21 3.62
N ARG A 492 19.80 -13.91 2.54
CA ARG A 492 19.39 -13.05 1.42
C ARG A 492 19.06 -11.62 1.84
N VAL A 493 19.72 -11.12 2.88
CA VAL A 493 19.57 -9.75 3.41
C VAL A 493 20.32 -8.75 2.52
N THR A 494 21.45 -9.14 1.96
CA THR A 494 22.31 -8.30 1.13
C THR A 494 22.30 -8.80 -0.30
N LEU A 495 21.65 -8.06 -1.21
CA LEU A 495 21.66 -8.34 -2.63
C LEU A 495 22.87 -7.67 -3.29
N ASP A 496 23.79 -8.47 -3.84
CA ASP A 496 25.00 -7.97 -4.50
C ASP A 496 24.79 -7.72 -6.00
N ALA A 497 23.93 -8.52 -6.64
CA ALA A 497 23.49 -8.30 -8.02
C ALA A 497 22.27 -9.15 -8.37
N TRP A 498 21.42 -8.60 -9.25
CA TRP A 498 20.40 -9.37 -9.95
C TRP A 498 21.01 -10.36 -10.93
N GLY A 499 20.36 -11.51 -11.08
CA GLY A 499 20.63 -12.49 -12.12
C GLY A 499 19.98 -12.15 -13.46
N ARG A 500 19.85 -13.17 -14.31
CA ARG A 500 19.23 -13.11 -15.64
C ARG A 500 18.22 -14.24 -15.82
N LEU A 501 17.55 -14.28 -16.98
CA LEU A 501 16.73 -15.44 -17.31
C LEU A 501 17.58 -16.71 -17.50
N PRO A 502 17.00 -17.90 -17.27
CA PRO A 502 15.62 -18.16 -16.85
C PRO A 502 15.35 -17.76 -15.38
N MET A 503 14.08 -17.67 -14.99
CA MET A 503 13.71 -17.57 -13.58
C MET A 503 13.82 -18.95 -12.93
N LEU A 504 14.42 -19.01 -11.74
CA LEU A 504 14.46 -20.19 -10.89
C LEU A 504 13.32 -20.13 -9.88
N ALA A 505 12.48 -21.18 -9.87
CA ALA A 505 11.41 -21.33 -8.89
C ALA A 505 11.92 -22.02 -7.61
N ALA A 506 11.39 -21.64 -6.44
CA ALA A 506 11.59 -22.40 -5.22
C ALA A 506 10.64 -23.60 -5.16
N CYS A 507 11.15 -24.75 -4.71
CA CYS A 507 10.35 -25.96 -4.56
C CYS A 507 9.14 -25.72 -3.64
N GLY A 508 7.99 -26.23 -4.07
CA GLY A 508 6.77 -26.25 -3.29
C GLY A 508 6.00 -27.54 -3.55
N GLU A 509 5.53 -28.17 -2.49
CA GLU A 509 4.66 -29.34 -2.57
C GLU A 509 3.56 -29.26 -1.53
N ALA A 510 2.31 -29.47 -1.95
CA ALA A 510 1.15 -29.47 -1.08
C ALA A 510 0.09 -30.45 -1.58
N GLN A 511 -0.79 -30.88 -0.69
CA GLN A 511 -2.07 -31.47 -1.06
C GLN A 511 -3.14 -30.39 -0.97
N ILE A 512 -3.72 -30.01 -2.11
CA ILE A 512 -4.79 -29.02 -2.18
C ILE A 512 -6.12 -29.76 -2.27
N SER A 513 -7.14 -29.25 -1.58
CA SER A 513 -8.51 -29.75 -1.66
C SER A 513 -9.50 -28.58 -1.68
N LEU A 514 -10.53 -28.69 -2.52
CA LEU A 514 -11.68 -27.77 -2.55
C LEU A 514 -12.96 -28.54 -2.22
N THR A 515 -13.77 -28.03 -1.30
CA THR A 515 -15.12 -28.54 -1.04
C THR A 515 -16.11 -27.79 -1.94
N LEU A 516 -16.59 -28.44 -2.99
CA LEU A 516 -17.47 -27.86 -4.01
C LEU A 516 -18.83 -28.59 -4.00
N PRO A 517 -19.93 -27.96 -4.44
CA PRO A 517 -21.19 -28.67 -4.63
C PRO A 517 -21.02 -29.90 -5.54
N PRO A 518 -21.59 -31.07 -5.16
CA PRO A 518 -21.49 -32.30 -5.95
C PRO A 518 -22.32 -32.21 -7.24
N GLY A 519 -22.12 -33.17 -8.14
CA GLY A 519 -22.95 -33.34 -9.35
C GLY A 519 -22.39 -32.73 -10.64
N LYS A 520 -21.20 -32.13 -10.60
CA LYS A 520 -20.46 -31.68 -11.79
C LYS A 520 -19.15 -32.44 -11.94
N ASP A 521 -18.79 -32.77 -13.18
CA ASP A 521 -17.49 -33.36 -13.50
C ASP A 521 -16.41 -32.29 -13.35
N THR A 522 -15.29 -32.64 -12.72
CA THR A 522 -14.23 -31.68 -12.40
C THR A 522 -12.93 -32.05 -13.08
N ARG A 523 -12.39 -31.10 -13.85
CA ARG A 523 -11.09 -31.23 -14.53
C ARG A 523 -10.15 -30.14 -14.05
N LEU A 524 -8.87 -30.44 -14.00
CA LEU A 524 -7.84 -29.53 -13.51
C LEU A 524 -6.68 -29.48 -14.49
N PHE A 525 -6.21 -28.29 -14.82
CA PHE A 525 -5.07 -28.08 -15.70
C PHE A 525 -4.03 -27.22 -15.01
N ALA A 526 -2.76 -27.61 -15.06
CA ALA A 526 -1.68 -26.68 -14.81
C ALA A 526 -1.63 -25.65 -15.94
N VAL A 527 -1.42 -24.38 -15.61
CA VAL A 527 -1.33 -23.29 -16.59
C VAL A 527 -0.05 -22.48 -16.39
N ASP A 528 0.50 -21.97 -17.50
CA ASP A 528 1.64 -21.06 -17.45
C ASP A 528 1.20 -19.63 -17.03
N LEU A 529 2.16 -18.70 -16.91
CA LEU A 529 1.88 -17.32 -16.49
C LEU A 529 0.99 -16.54 -17.48
N SER A 530 0.81 -17.02 -18.71
CA SER A 530 -0.13 -16.45 -19.68
C SER A 530 -1.55 -17.02 -19.56
N GLY A 531 -1.73 -18.07 -18.75
CA GLY A 531 -2.98 -18.81 -18.61
C GLY A 531 -3.16 -19.95 -19.63
N ARG A 532 -2.14 -20.26 -20.43
CA ARG A 532 -2.19 -21.38 -21.36
C ARG A 532 -2.03 -22.71 -20.60
N ARG A 533 -2.91 -23.67 -20.88
CA ARG A 533 -2.85 -25.03 -20.32
C ARG A 533 -1.57 -25.75 -20.75
N MET A 534 -0.89 -26.34 -19.78
CA MET A 534 0.34 -27.11 -19.97
C MET A 534 0.05 -28.61 -19.89
N ALA A 535 -0.64 -29.03 -18.83
CA ALA A 535 -0.97 -30.44 -18.59
C ALA A 535 -2.26 -30.58 -17.78
N GLU A 536 -3.02 -31.65 -18.02
CA GLU A 536 -4.13 -32.04 -17.17
C GLU A 536 -3.60 -32.78 -15.92
N ILE A 537 -4.07 -32.36 -14.75
CA ILE A 537 -3.66 -32.89 -13.45
C ILE A 537 -4.78 -33.78 -12.92
N PRO A 538 -4.52 -35.08 -12.64
CA PRO A 538 -5.53 -35.96 -12.09
C PRO A 538 -6.07 -35.44 -10.76
N VAL A 539 -7.39 -35.41 -10.63
CA VAL A 539 -8.08 -35.05 -9.40
C VAL A 539 -8.76 -36.27 -8.79
N ARG A 540 -8.82 -36.32 -7.46
CA ARG A 540 -9.68 -37.25 -6.73
C ARG A 540 -10.93 -36.50 -6.29
N GLN A 541 -12.06 -36.86 -6.87
CA GLN A 541 -13.38 -36.36 -6.47
C GLN A 541 -14.07 -37.36 -5.55
N GLN A 542 -14.65 -36.86 -4.46
CA GLN A 542 -15.42 -37.65 -3.50
C GLN A 542 -16.91 -37.32 -3.62
N GLU A 543 -17.77 -38.26 -3.20
CA GLU A 543 -19.24 -38.09 -3.24
C GLU A 543 -19.72 -36.87 -2.42
N ASN A 544 -18.99 -36.51 -1.37
CA ASN A 544 -19.26 -35.33 -0.54
C ASN A 544 -18.87 -33.99 -1.22
N GLY A 545 -18.46 -34.01 -2.49
CA GLY A 545 -18.08 -32.83 -3.26
C GLY A 545 -16.63 -32.35 -3.05
N MET A 546 -15.83 -33.08 -2.26
CA MET A 546 -14.41 -32.75 -2.09
C MET A 546 -13.59 -33.18 -3.32
N VAL A 547 -12.93 -32.21 -3.96
CA VAL A 547 -11.98 -32.41 -5.05
C VAL A 547 -10.57 -32.19 -4.51
N SER A 548 -9.65 -33.13 -4.69
CA SER A 548 -8.28 -33.00 -4.19
C SER A 548 -7.22 -33.44 -5.20
N PHE A 549 -6.05 -32.80 -5.14
CA PHE A 549 -4.92 -33.10 -6.01
C PHE A 549 -3.58 -32.74 -5.36
N PRO A 550 -2.48 -33.44 -5.72
CA PRO A 550 -1.14 -33.02 -5.33
C PRO A 550 -0.70 -31.83 -6.19
N ALA A 551 -0.40 -30.71 -5.54
CA ALA A 551 0.18 -29.53 -6.18
C ALA A 551 1.70 -29.57 -6.00
N LYS A 552 2.43 -29.54 -7.11
CA LYS A 552 3.89 -29.47 -7.13
C LYS A 552 4.33 -28.33 -8.04
N VAL A 553 5.21 -27.47 -7.53
CA VAL A 553 5.78 -26.37 -8.32
C VAL A 553 6.58 -26.93 -9.49
N PHE A 554 7.36 -27.98 -9.27
CA PHE A 554 8.05 -28.72 -10.32
C PHE A 554 7.22 -29.93 -10.74
N MET A 555 6.65 -29.88 -11.93
CA MET A 555 5.86 -30.98 -12.48
C MET A 555 6.77 -32.13 -12.93
N PRO A 556 6.26 -33.38 -13.02
CA PRO A 556 7.03 -34.50 -13.55
C PRO A 556 7.56 -34.28 -14.97
N SER A 557 6.95 -33.39 -15.76
CA SER A 557 7.44 -33.00 -17.10
C SER A 557 8.71 -32.15 -17.07
N GLY A 558 9.11 -31.64 -15.90
CA GLY A 558 10.19 -30.67 -15.74
C GLY A 558 9.74 -29.21 -15.87
N GLU A 559 8.49 -28.96 -16.23
CA GLU A 559 7.93 -27.61 -16.28
C GLU A 559 7.50 -27.10 -14.90
N VAL A 560 7.41 -25.78 -14.76
CA VAL A 560 7.03 -25.11 -13.51
C VAL A 560 5.58 -24.66 -13.55
N ALA A 561 4.80 -24.97 -12.50
CA ALA A 561 3.41 -24.55 -12.35
C ALA A 561 3.19 -23.84 -11.01
N PHE A 562 2.80 -22.56 -11.08
CA PHE A 562 2.33 -21.77 -9.93
C PHE A 562 0.81 -21.59 -9.92
N ALA A 563 0.15 -21.96 -11.01
CA ALA A 563 -1.27 -21.74 -11.23
C ALA A 563 -1.92 -22.96 -11.88
N TYR A 564 -3.18 -23.17 -11.53
CA TYR A 564 -4.02 -24.24 -12.08
C TYR A 564 -5.40 -23.68 -12.42
N GLU A 565 -5.98 -24.15 -13.51
CA GLU A 565 -7.35 -23.89 -13.91
C GLU A 565 -8.21 -25.11 -13.59
N LEU A 566 -9.17 -24.97 -12.69
CA LEU A 566 -10.18 -25.96 -12.40
C LEU A 566 -11.47 -25.61 -13.15
N ILE A 567 -12.04 -26.59 -13.84
CA ILE A 567 -13.27 -26.45 -14.63
C ILE A 567 -14.30 -27.43 -14.12
N ARG A 568 -15.55 -27.00 -14.04
CA ARG A 568 -16.69 -27.82 -13.63
C ARG A 568 -17.75 -27.80 -14.72
N ASN A 569 -18.07 -28.95 -15.27
CA ASN A 569 -19.09 -29.12 -16.32
C ASN A 569 -20.32 -29.86 -15.80
#